data_AF-A0A7Y6E252-F1
#
_entry.id   AF-A0A7Y6E252-F1
#
_cell.length_a   1.000
_cell.length_b   1.000
_cell.length_c   1.000
_cell.angle_alpha   90.00
_cell.angle_beta   90.00
_cell.angle_gamma   90.00
#
_symmetry.space_group_name_H-M   'P 1'
#
loop_
_entity.id
_entity.type
_entity.pdbx_description
1 polymer ?
#
loop_
_entity_poly.entity_id
_entity_poly.type
_entity_poly.pdbx_seq_one_letter_code
_entity_poly.pdbx_strand_id
1 'polypeptide(L)'
;MPSPHTRVGACTADASLRTADDVLADPLADALVALAGGMTAATAAGTTAGMTQAMRGAMTDERTGAPQFDTGVPDTDAELRALTLLTNRTSSRTSASGGPALPMRDGVRVYVEGLSTDAAAAYARPVPDLTEAEVAVLRVVATGAGVGEDDTDRVLDIAASVPTVVVLRPEGPCPAPEFAGNCAALLVDLGAPDHTVLDVVFGRHAPLGRLPFALGAAADPEFPEGAGLAY
;
A
#
# COMPACT_ATOMS: atom_id res chain seq x y z
N MET A 1 -57.45 4.73 40.71
CA MET A 1 -58.06 5.99 41.16
C MET A 1 -57.00 6.80 41.91
N PRO A 2 -56.87 8.12 41.74
CA PRO A 2 -56.85 8.91 40.50
C PRO A 2 -55.50 9.68 40.35
N SER A 3 -55.21 10.15 39.13
CA SER A 3 -54.34 11.33 38.89
C SER A 3 -55.04 12.61 39.43
N PRO A 4 -54.46 13.84 39.40
CA PRO A 4 -54.42 14.58 38.12
C PRO A 4 -53.50 15.85 37.96
N HIS A 5 -53.45 16.32 36.68
CA HIS A 5 -53.22 17.68 36.13
C HIS A 5 -51.78 18.26 36.18
N THR A 6 -51.16 18.81 35.12
CA THR A 6 -51.60 19.74 34.03
C THR A 6 -50.50 19.72 32.91
N ARG A 7 -50.73 19.40 31.62
CA ARG A 7 -51.20 20.22 30.44
C ARG A 7 -50.40 21.54 30.29
N VAL A 8 -49.93 22.08 29.15
CA VAL A 8 -50.33 22.14 27.73
C VAL A 8 -49.11 22.63 26.92
N GLY A 9 -48.99 22.28 25.64
CA GLY A 9 -48.12 23.02 24.72
C GLY A 9 -48.03 22.43 23.31
N ALA A 10 -49.16 22.26 22.62
CA ALA A 10 -49.19 21.96 21.19
C ALA A 10 -49.13 23.27 20.39
N CYS A 11 -48.22 23.36 19.43
CA CYS A 11 -48.30 24.31 18.33
C CYS A 11 -48.07 23.53 17.02
N THR A 12 -49.16 23.36 16.29
CA THR A 12 -49.27 22.97 14.89
C THR A 12 -48.95 24.14 13.95
N ALA A 13 -48.78 23.81 12.66
CA ALA A 13 -48.73 24.65 11.44
C ALA A 13 -47.30 24.76 10.88
N ASP A 14 -47.05 24.69 9.57
CA ASP A 14 -47.82 24.34 8.37
C ASP A 14 -46.79 24.21 7.24
N ALA A 15 -47.14 23.49 6.19
CA ALA A 15 -46.34 23.32 4.99
C ALA A 15 -46.12 24.64 4.23
N SER A 16 -45.01 24.79 3.49
CA SER A 16 -45.03 25.29 2.10
C SER A 16 -43.65 25.29 1.48
N LEU A 17 -43.63 24.82 0.23
CA LEU A 17 -42.54 24.85 -0.73
C LEU A 17 -41.98 26.26 -0.96
N ARG A 18 -40.66 26.36 -1.14
CA ARG A 18 -40.04 27.37 -2.00
C ARG A 18 -38.90 26.75 -2.79
N THR A 19 -39.11 26.73 -4.11
CA THR A 19 -38.14 26.64 -5.19
C THR A 19 -37.33 27.95 -5.30
N ALA A 20 -36.26 27.89 -6.11
CA ALA A 20 -35.28 28.91 -6.54
C ALA A 20 -33.92 28.73 -5.84
N ASP A 21 -32.90 28.23 -6.53
CA ASP A 21 -32.04 29.01 -7.45
C ASP A 21 -31.53 30.27 -6.75
N ASP A 22 -30.28 30.23 -6.25
CA ASP A 22 -29.22 31.16 -6.66
C ASP A 22 -27.92 30.92 -5.87
N VAL A 23 -26.84 30.74 -6.63
CA VAL A 23 -25.55 31.41 -6.48
C VAL A 23 -24.70 31.09 -5.24
N LEU A 24 -23.67 30.29 -5.49
CA LEU A 24 -22.28 30.64 -5.15
C LEU A 24 -21.37 30.10 -6.26
N ALA A 25 -21.07 30.97 -7.22
CA ALA A 25 -19.96 30.82 -8.13
C ALA A 25 -18.72 31.42 -7.45
N ASP A 26 -17.63 30.66 -7.39
CA ASP A 26 -16.28 31.16 -7.07
C ASP A 26 -15.25 30.30 -7.85
N PRO A 27 -14.05 30.83 -8.16
CA PRO A 27 -13.56 30.94 -9.54
C PRO A 27 -12.13 30.39 -9.61
N LEU A 28 -11.97 29.10 -9.94
CA LEU A 28 -10.64 28.47 -10.03
C LEU A 28 -10.53 27.58 -11.27
N ALA A 29 -10.94 28.09 -12.42
CA ALA A 29 -10.85 27.38 -13.70
C ALA A 29 -10.16 28.21 -14.80
N ASP A 30 -9.22 29.10 -14.43
CA ASP A 30 -8.51 29.94 -15.40
C ASP A 30 -7.00 30.00 -15.11
N ALA A 31 -6.34 28.85 -15.21
CA ALA A 31 -4.87 28.78 -15.23
C ALA A 31 -4.36 27.42 -15.74
N LEU A 32 -4.73 26.95 -16.94
CA LEU A 32 -4.06 25.79 -17.57
C LEU A 32 -4.36 25.58 -19.08
N VAL A 33 -4.35 26.63 -19.91
CA VAL A 33 -4.23 26.45 -21.38
C VAL A 33 -3.31 27.51 -21.99
N ALA A 34 -2.02 27.34 -21.78
CA ALA A 34 -1.00 27.95 -22.62
C ALA A 34 0.16 26.96 -22.73
N LEU A 35 0.16 26.14 -23.78
CA LEU A 35 1.33 25.55 -24.46
C LEU A 35 0.83 24.47 -25.45
N ALA A 36 0.19 24.94 -26.52
CA ALA A 36 0.11 24.21 -27.77
C ALA A 36 0.99 24.94 -28.78
N GLY A 37 2.01 24.25 -29.30
CA GLY A 37 2.77 24.71 -30.46
C GLY A 37 4.21 24.19 -30.48
N GLY A 38 4.51 23.30 -31.43
CA GLY A 38 5.90 23.08 -31.83
C GLY A 38 6.30 21.64 -32.13
N MET A 39 5.59 20.97 -33.02
CA MET A 39 6.07 19.75 -33.68
C MET A 39 6.82 20.18 -34.95
N THR A 40 8.12 19.92 -35.09
CA THR A 40 8.80 19.91 -36.39
C THR A 40 10.11 19.12 -36.35
N ALA A 41 10.32 18.39 -37.44
CA ALA A 41 11.31 17.37 -37.67
C ALA A 41 12.77 17.86 -37.71
N ALA A 42 13.70 17.03 -37.23
CA ALA A 42 15.13 17.20 -37.43
C ALA A 42 15.60 16.30 -38.58
N THR A 43 15.96 16.94 -39.69
CA THR A 43 16.62 16.34 -40.87
C THR A 43 18.15 16.45 -40.72
N ALA A 44 18.85 15.44 -41.23
CA ALA A 44 20.29 15.29 -41.22
C ALA A 44 21.08 16.40 -41.93
N ALA A 45 22.26 16.74 -41.40
CA ALA A 45 23.42 17.21 -42.17
C ALA A 45 24.70 17.04 -41.34
N GLY A 46 25.64 16.23 -41.82
CA GLY A 46 26.99 16.17 -41.28
C GLY A 46 27.83 17.37 -41.72
N THR A 47 28.86 17.71 -40.95
CA THR A 47 30.08 18.35 -41.47
C THR A 47 31.27 18.04 -40.56
N THR A 48 32.26 17.45 -41.21
CA THR A 48 33.64 17.18 -40.80
C THR A 48 34.40 18.47 -40.47
N ALA A 49 35.17 18.50 -39.37
CA ALA A 49 36.52 19.09 -39.31
C ALA A 49 37.01 19.19 -37.85
N GLY A 50 38.23 18.72 -37.59
CA GLY A 50 38.93 19.10 -36.35
C GLY A 50 39.88 18.08 -35.72
N MET A 51 40.38 17.11 -36.48
CA MET A 51 41.43 16.20 -36.01
C MET A 51 42.79 16.92 -36.02
N THR A 52 43.15 17.68 -34.97
CA THR A 52 44.56 17.94 -34.63
C THR A 52 44.74 18.43 -33.18
N GLN A 53 44.74 17.53 -32.20
CA GLN A 53 45.64 17.69 -31.04
C GLN A 53 45.89 16.34 -30.37
N ALA A 54 46.76 15.54 -31.00
CA ALA A 54 47.41 14.45 -30.32
C ALA A 54 48.51 15.01 -29.38
N MET A 55 48.61 14.38 -28.21
CA MET A 55 49.76 14.35 -27.30
C MET A 55 49.98 15.54 -26.34
N ARG A 56 49.50 15.38 -25.10
CA ARG A 56 50.36 15.23 -23.91
C ARG A 56 49.57 14.98 -22.63
N GLY A 57 49.95 13.94 -21.89
CA GLY A 57 49.66 13.84 -20.46
C GLY A 57 48.91 12.58 -20.06
N ALA A 58 49.62 11.47 -19.93
CA ALA A 58 49.20 10.38 -19.07
C ALA A 58 49.19 10.89 -17.62
N MET A 59 48.03 10.90 -16.97
CA MET A 59 47.88 10.88 -15.52
C MET A 59 46.50 10.31 -15.21
N THR A 60 46.53 9.23 -14.44
CA THR A 60 45.41 8.49 -13.84
C THR A 60 44.37 9.40 -13.20
N ASP A 61 43.11 9.30 -13.63
CA ASP A 61 41.98 9.48 -12.71
C ASP A 61 41.01 8.32 -12.90
N GLU A 62 40.97 7.54 -11.83
CA GLU A 62 40.17 6.39 -11.55
C GLU A 62 39.05 6.89 -10.64
N ARG A 63 37.86 7.17 -11.22
CA ARG A 63 36.53 7.03 -10.59
C ARG A 63 35.46 7.80 -11.37
N THR A 64 34.85 7.14 -12.34
CA THR A 64 33.40 7.27 -12.51
C THR A 64 32.89 5.94 -13.01
N GLY A 65 32.76 4.98 -12.10
CA GLY A 65 31.96 3.79 -12.34
C GLY A 65 30.51 4.26 -12.47
N ALA A 66 30.02 4.36 -13.69
CA ALA A 66 28.58 4.39 -13.91
C ALA A 66 28.02 3.12 -13.24
N PRO A 67 26.96 3.20 -12.40
CA PRO A 67 26.34 2.00 -11.87
C PRO A 67 25.91 1.15 -13.07
N GLN A 68 26.55 0.01 -13.26
CA GLN A 68 26.02 -1.05 -14.10
C GLN A 68 24.78 -1.54 -13.36
N PHE A 69 23.62 -1.00 -13.70
CA PHE A 69 22.36 -1.62 -13.34
C PHE A 69 22.34 -2.96 -14.04
N ASP A 70 22.60 -4.02 -13.28
CA ASP A 70 22.41 -5.38 -13.75
C ASP A 70 20.93 -5.49 -14.15
N THR A 71 20.70 -5.63 -15.44
CA THR A 71 19.34 -5.85 -16.00
C THR A 71 19.02 -7.34 -16.04
N GLY A 72 19.83 -8.20 -15.40
CA GLY A 72 19.69 -9.64 -15.37
C GLY A 72 19.40 -10.19 -13.97
N VAL A 73 18.25 -10.86 -13.85
CA VAL A 73 17.75 -11.59 -12.67
C VAL A 73 17.39 -10.70 -11.47
N PRO A 74 16.13 -10.67 -11.02
CA PRO A 74 15.77 -9.96 -9.80
C PRO A 74 16.58 -10.48 -8.61
N ASP A 75 17.23 -9.59 -7.87
CA ASP A 75 17.92 -9.94 -6.64
C ASP A 75 16.86 -10.30 -5.57
N THR A 76 16.55 -11.58 -5.48
CA THR A 76 15.53 -12.11 -4.57
C THR A 76 15.84 -11.74 -3.12
N ASP A 77 17.11 -11.64 -2.73
CA ASP A 77 17.49 -11.25 -1.36
C ASP A 77 17.19 -9.78 -1.09
N ALA A 78 17.43 -8.90 -2.07
CA ALA A 78 17.04 -7.48 -1.99
C ALA A 78 15.51 -7.31 -1.91
N GLU A 79 14.76 -8.05 -2.73
CA GLU A 79 13.29 -8.03 -2.72
C GLU A 79 12.72 -8.55 -1.38
N LEU A 80 13.30 -9.61 -0.82
CA LEU A 80 12.88 -10.15 0.49
C LEU A 80 13.23 -9.23 1.66
N ARG A 81 14.29 -8.43 1.55
CA ARG A 81 14.62 -7.39 2.54
C ARG A 81 13.66 -6.20 2.49
N ALA A 82 12.99 -5.98 1.35
CA ALA A 82 11.96 -4.96 1.26
C ALA A 82 10.66 -5.35 1.99
N LEU A 83 10.51 -6.60 2.46
CA LEU A 83 9.36 -7.07 3.22
C LEU A 83 9.71 -7.35 4.68
N THR A 84 9.07 -6.60 5.58
CA THR A 84 9.24 -6.76 7.03
C THR A 84 7.96 -7.27 7.67
N LEU A 85 8.00 -8.42 8.32
CA LEU A 85 6.87 -8.95 9.08
C LEU A 85 6.84 -8.32 10.49
N LEU A 86 5.76 -7.66 10.86
CA LEU A 86 5.63 -7.01 12.17
C LEU A 86 4.81 -7.84 13.15
N THR A 87 3.69 -8.38 12.67
CA THR A 87 2.76 -9.15 13.48
C THR A 87 2.37 -10.42 12.76
N ASN A 88 2.33 -11.54 13.48
CA ASN A 88 1.87 -12.82 12.96
C ASN A 88 1.12 -13.58 14.06
N ARG A 89 -0.19 -13.41 14.10
CA ARG A 89 -1.07 -13.99 15.12
C ARG A 89 -1.47 -15.41 14.76
N THR A 90 -1.83 -16.21 15.77
CA THR A 90 -2.34 -17.57 15.55
C THR A 90 -3.65 -17.54 14.76
N SER A 91 -3.72 -18.32 13.69
CA SER A 91 -4.93 -18.47 12.88
C SER A 91 -5.03 -19.90 12.35
N SER A 92 -5.92 -20.71 12.93
CA SER A 92 -6.15 -22.09 12.49
C SER A 92 -6.79 -22.19 11.10
N ARG A 93 -7.41 -21.10 10.61
CA ARG A 93 -8.04 -21.05 9.29
C ARG A 93 -7.02 -20.87 8.17
N THR A 94 -5.91 -20.18 8.42
CA THR A 94 -4.95 -19.80 7.38
C THR A 94 -3.61 -20.51 7.52
N SER A 95 -3.20 -20.85 8.75
CA SER A 95 -1.89 -21.43 9.04
C SER A 95 -1.65 -22.75 8.34
N ALA A 96 -0.48 -22.90 7.71
CA ALA A 96 -0.01 -24.17 7.18
C ALA A 96 0.30 -25.20 8.28
N SER A 97 0.69 -24.75 9.48
CA SER A 97 1.15 -25.59 10.59
C SER A 97 0.18 -25.64 11.78
N GLY A 98 -0.97 -24.97 11.70
CA GLY A 98 -1.94 -24.86 12.79
C GLY A 98 -1.54 -23.90 13.91
N GLY A 99 -0.53 -23.05 13.67
CA GLY A 99 -0.02 -22.03 14.58
C GLY A 99 -0.17 -20.61 14.00
N PRO A 100 0.94 -19.86 13.81
CA PRO A 100 0.89 -18.51 13.27
C PRO A 100 0.22 -18.47 11.88
N ALA A 101 -0.46 -17.37 11.57
CA ALA A 101 -1.25 -17.20 10.35
C ALA A 101 -0.41 -17.34 9.08
N LEU A 102 0.84 -16.87 9.12
CA LEU A 102 1.85 -17.08 8.10
C LEU A 102 2.87 -18.12 8.58
N PRO A 103 3.35 -19.03 7.70
CA PRO A 103 2.98 -19.14 6.29
C PRO A 103 1.58 -19.72 6.11
N MET A 104 0.89 -19.28 5.06
CA MET A 104 -0.44 -19.77 4.72
C MET A 104 -0.39 -21.15 4.06
N ARG A 105 -1.48 -21.92 4.18
CA ARG A 105 -1.65 -23.15 3.37
C ARG A 105 -1.89 -22.83 1.90
N ASP A 106 -1.39 -23.68 1.00
CA ASP A 106 -1.66 -23.60 -0.43
C ASP A 106 -3.15 -23.83 -0.76
N GLY A 107 -3.62 -23.25 -1.86
CA GLY A 107 -4.96 -23.51 -2.40
C GLY A 107 -6.12 -22.92 -1.60
N VAL A 108 -5.84 -22.08 -0.59
CA VAL A 108 -6.85 -21.36 0.18
C VAL A 108 -7.70 -20.44 -0.73
N ARG A 109 -8.98 -20.25 -0.40
CA ARG A 109 -9.80 -19.22 -1.06
C ARG A 109 -9.41 -17.84 -0.55
N VAL A 110 -8.82 -17.02 -1.41
CA VAL A 110 -8.25 -15.72 -1.02
C VAL A 110 -9.00 -14.57 -1.68
N TYR A 111 -9.38 -13.58 -0.89
CA TYR A 111 -9.78 -12.28 -1.41
C TYR A 111 -8.54 -11.39 -1.50
N VAL A 112 -8.34 -10.71 -2.63
CA VAL A 112 -7.12 -9.96 -2.91
C VAL A 112 -7.47 -8.53 -3.32
N GLU A 113 -6.87 -7.55 -2.65
CA GLU A 113 -6.90 -6.14 -3.06
C GLU A 113 -5.47 -5.58 -3.11
N GLY A 114 -5.18 -4.70 -4.08
CA GLY A 114 -3.87 -4.07 -4.22
C GLY A 114 -2.74 -5.00 -4.69
N LEU A 115 -3.05 -6.25 -5.04
CA LEU A 115 -2.14 -7.23 -5.65
C LEU A 115 -2.78 -7.85 -6.90
N SER A 116 -1.94 -8.34 -7.81
CA SER A 116 -2.39 -9.08 -8.99
C SER A 116 -3.11 -10.38 -8.62
N THR A 117 -4.36 -10.52 -9.08
CA THR A 117 -5.14 -11.75 -8.95
C THR A 117 -4.52 -12.92 -9.74
N ASP A 118 -3.88 -12.63 -10.87
CA ASP A 118 -3.17 -13.63 -11.69
C ASP A 118 -1.93 -14.16 -10.95
N ALA A 119 -1.18 -13.27 -10.28
CA ALA A 119 -0.07 -13.70 -9.43
C ALA A 119 -0.57 -14.54 -8.23
N ALA A 120 -1.67 -14.13 -7.60
CA ALA A 120 -2.27 -14.88 -6.48
C ALA A 120 -2.77 -16.28 -6.89
N ALA A 121 -3.25 -16.44 -8.13
CA ALA A 121 -3.72 -17.73 -8.66
C ALA A 121 -2.62 -18.81 -8.71
N ALA A 122 -1.34 -18.42 -8.69
CA ALA A 122 -0.22 -19.35 -8.64
C ALA A 122 0.01 -19.99 -7.24
N TYR A 123 -0.70 -19.53 -6.21
CA TYR A 123 -0.55 -19.97 -4.81
C TYR A 123 -1.88 -20.39 -4.19
N ALA A 124 -2.95 -19.70 -4.55
CA ALA A 124 -4.26 -19.80 -3.92
C ALA A 124 -5.39 -19.70 -4.97
N ARG A 125 -6.63 -19.85 -4.52
CA ARG A 125 -7.81 -19.68 -5.37
C ARG A 125 -8.41 -18.29 -5.14
N PRO A 126 -8.12 -17.28 -5.98
CA PRO A 126 -8.69 -15.95 -5.83
C PRO A 126 -10.21 -15.99 -5.98
N VAL A 127 -10.91 -15.32 -5.08
CA VAL A 127 -12.37 -15.15 -5.11
C VAL A 127 -12.71 -13.65 -5.18
N PRO A 128 -13.75 -13.26 -5.95
CA PRO A 128 -14.13 -11.86 -6.08
C PRO A 128 -14.93 -11.34 -4.87
N ASP A 129 -15.52 -12.24 -4.08
CA ASP A 129 -16.40 -11.91 -2.97
C ASP A 129 -15.78 -12.31 -1.62
N LEU A 130 -15.80 -11.37 -0.66
CA LEU A 130 -15.30 -11.58 0.71
C LEU A 130 -16.02 -12.71 1.46
N THR A 131 -17.31 -12.93 1.15
CA THR A 131 -18.14 -13.95 1.82
C THR A 131 -17.73 -15.38 1.47
N GLU A 132 -17.08 -15.57 0.31
CA GLU A 132 -16.56 -16.86 -0.14
C GLU A 132 -15.10 -17.07 0.26
N ALA A 133 -14.43 -16.02 0.74
CA ALA A 133 -13.04 -16.02 1.10
C ALA A 133 -12.81 -16.68 2.47
N GLU A 134 -11.72 -17.43 2.57
CA GLU A 134 -11.23 -17.95 3.84
C GLU A 134 -10.23 -17.00 4.50
N VAL A 135 -9.59 -16.15 3.70
CA VAL A 135 -8.58 -15.17 4.08
C VAL A 135 -8.63 -13.98 3.12
N ALA A 136 -8.32 -12.79 3.60
CA ALA A 136 -8.10 -11.61 2.77
C ALA A 136 -6.61 -11.20 2.80
N VAL A 137 -6.05 -10.84 1.64
CA VAL A 137 -4.73 -10.24 1.51
C VAL A 137 -4.91 -8.87 0.86
N LEU A 138 -4.63 -7.82 1.63
CA LEU A 138 -4.86 -6.44 1.22
C LEU A 138 -3.52 -5.72 1.18
N ARG A 139 -3.13 -5.21 0.00
CA ARG A 139 -1.99 -4.31 -0.11
C ARG A 139 -2.49 -2.88 -0.16
N VAL A 140 -2.12 -2.11 0.86
CA VAL A 140 -2.63 -0.75 1.09
C VAL A 140 -1.47 0.22 1.27
N VAL A 141 -1.69 1.48 0.87
CA VAL A 141 -0.71 2.55 1.00
C VAL A 141 -1.13 3.45 2.15
N ALA A 142 -0.33 3.52 3.22
CA ALA A 142 -0.52 4.47 4.31
C ALA A 142 0.02 5.83 3.90
N THR A 143 -0.88 6.79 3.75
CA THR A 143 -0.58 8.20 3.55
C THR A 143 -0.81 8.95 4.87
N GLY A 144 -0.31 10.18 5.00
CA GLY A 144 -0.46 10.95 6.25
C GLY A 144 -1.90 11.32 6.64
N ALA A 145 -2.90 11.00 5.82
CA ALA A 145 -4.32 11.16 6.11
C ALA A 145 -5.02 9.84 6.50
N GLY A 146 -4.33 8.68 6.44
CA GLY A 146 -4.92 7.35 6.59
C GLY A 146 -4.38 6.36 5.53
N VAL A 147 -5.02 5.21 5.35
CA VAL A 147 -4.68 4.29 4.25
C VAL A 147 -5.31 4.74 2.92
N GLY A 148 -4.71 5.73 2.26
CA GLY A 148 -5.14 6.18 0.92
C GLY A 148 -6.63 6.62 0.86
N GLU A 149 -7.29 6.36 -0.28
CA GLU A 149 -8.74 6.60 -0.48
C GLU A 149 -9.64 5.55 0.21
N ASP A 150 -9.05 4.47 0.72
CA ASP A 150 -9.72 3.35 1.39
C ASP A 150 -9.57 3.47 2.89
N ASP A 151 -10.43 4.29 3.50
CA ASP A 151 -10.54 4.51 4.94
C ASP A 151 -10.08 3.31 5.78
N THR A 152 -9.22 3.56 6.78
CA THR A 152 -8.74 2.56 7.74
C THR A 152 -9.88 1.68 8.28
N ASP A 153 -11.06 2.28 8.47
CA ASP A 153 -12.28 1.60 8.90
C ASP A 153 -12.72 0.47 7.95
N ARG A 154 -12.63 0.66 6.63
CA ARG A 154 -12.97 -0.40 5.65
C ARG A 154 -12.06 -1.61 5.81
N VAL A 155 -10.75 -1.38 5.96
CA VAL A 155 -9.78 -2.47 6.15
C VAL A 155 -10.06 -3.21 7.47
N LEU A 156 -10.44 -2.48 8.51
CA LEU A 156 -10.84 -3.06 9.80
C LEU A 156 -12.16 -3.85 9.71
N ASP A 157 -13.14 -3.38 8.94
CA ASP A 157 -14.39 -4.11 8.69
C ASP A 157 -14.15 -5.45 7.97
N ILE A 158 -13.19 -5.47 7.03
CA ILE A 158 -12.75 -6.71 6.37
C ILE A 158 -12.08 -7.63 7.39
N ALA A 159 -11.15 -7.10 8.20
CA ALA A 159 -10.46 -7.85 9.26
C ALA A 159 -11.40 -8.41 10.35
N ALA A 160 -12.54 -7.76 10.59
CA ALA A 160 -13.59 -8.27 11.47
C ALA A 160 -14.36 -9.45 10.86
N SER A 161 -14.41 -9.55 9.53
CA SER A 161 -15.19 -10.56 8.80
C SER A 161 -14.39 -11.83 8.51
N VAL A 162 -13.14 -11.67 8.04
CA VAL A 162 -12.24 -12.77 7.69
C VAL A 162 -10.85 -12.53 8.26
N PRO A 163 -10.05 -13.58 8.54
CA PRO A 163 -8.65 -13.39 8.86
C PRO A 163 -7.96 -12.60 7.74
N THR A 164 -7.43 -11.43 8.07
CA THR A 164 -6.85 -10.52 7.07
C THR A 164 -5.34 -10.39 7.27
N VAL A 165 -4.60 -10.44 6.18
CA VAL A 165 -3.18 -10.12 6.11
C VAL A 165 -3.03 -8.80 5.38
N VAL A 166 -2.53 -7.80 6.08
CA VAL A 166 -2.33 -6.45 5.55
C VAL A 166 -0.86 -6.30 5.14
N VAL A 167 -0.65 -5.90 3.90
CA VAL A 167 0.65 -5.55 3.32
C VAL A 167 0.67 -4.03 3.16
N LEU A 168 1.27 -3.38 4.15
CA LEU A 168 1.22 -1.94 4.33
C LEU A 168 2.45 -1.27 3.71
N ARG A 169 2.24 -0.36 2.76
CA ARG A 169 3.28 0.52 2.26
C ARG A 169 3.22 1.88 2.96
N PRO A 170 4.20 2.24 3.79
CA PRO A 170 4.23 3.54 4.45
C PRO A 170 4.77 4.63 3.51
N GLU A 171 3.92 5.58 3.12
CA GLU A 171 4.29 6.83 2.45
C GLU A 171 4.16 8.05 3.38
N GLY A 172 3.62 7.85 4.58
CA GLY A 172 3.49 8.87 5.62
C GLY A 172 3.24 8.25 7.00
N PRO A 173 2.72 9.04 7.97
CA PRO A 173 2.22 8.55 9.24
C PRO A 173 1.39 7.27 9.07
N CYS A 174 1.78 6.22 9.78
CA CYS A 174 1.33 4.87 9.51
C CYS A 174 0.46 4.36 10.68
N PRO A 175 -0.82 4.01 10.47
CA PRO A 175 -1.70 3.43 11.48
C PRO A 175 -1.39 1.93 11.71
N ALA A 176 -0.11 1.62 11.91
CA ALA A 176 0.36 0.26 12.18
C ALA A 176 -0.27 -0.34 13.45
N PRO A 177 -0.47 0.41 14.56
CA PRO A 177 -1.11 -0.12 15.78
C PRO A 177 -2.50 -0.69 15.56
N GLU A 178 -3.32 0.02 14.78
CA GLU A 178 -4.70 -0.34 14.50
C GLU A 178 -4.77 -1.68 13.74
N PHE A 179 -3.84 -1.92 12.81
CA PHE A 179 -3.77 -3.18 12.09
C PHE A 179 -3.13 -4.30 12.92
N ALA A 180 -2.13 -4.00 13.74
CA ALA A 180 -1.45 -4.99 14.56
C ALA A 180 -2.41 -5.71 15.52
N GLY A 181 -3.39 -4.99 16.08
CA GLY A 181 -4.39 -5.55 16.97
C GLY A 181 -5.49 -6.37 16.28
N ASN A 182 -5.86 -6.00 15.05
CA ASN A 182 -7.07 -6.50 14.40
C ASN A 182 -6.81 -7.49 13.25
N CYS A 183 -5.60 -7.51 12.70
CA CYS A 183 -5.25 -8.37 11.57
C CYS A 183 -4.56 -9.67 12.02
N ALA A 184 -4.67 -10.70 11.19
CA ALA A 184 -4.00 -11.98 11.42
C ALA A 184 -2.49 -11.86 11.21
N ALA A 185 -2.06 -11.08 10.22
CA ALA A 185 -0.66 -10.69 10.06
C ALA A 185 -0.54 -9.28 9.47
N LEU A 186 0.57 -8.61 9.80
CA LEU A 186 0.92 -7.28 9.30
C LEU A 186 2.33 -7.33 8.71
N LEU A 187 2.43 -7.05 7.42
CA LEU A 187 3.67 -6.92 6.65
C LEU A 187 3.85 -5.45 6.27
N VAL A 188 5.09 -4.98 6.32
CA VAL A 188 5.49 -3.69 5.76
C VAL A 188 6.23 -3.94 4.46
N ASP A 189 5.76 -3.26 3.41
CA ASP A 189 6.29 -3.31 2.06
C ASP A 189 7.02 -2.00 1.73
N LEU A 190 8.30 -2.12 1.39
CA LEU A 190 9.17 -1.02 0.99
C LEU A 190 9.51 -1.05 -0.51
N GLY A 191 8.72 -1.74 -1.32
CA GLY A 191 8.86 -1.79 -2.78
C GLY A 191 9.07 -3.19 -3.36
N ALA A 192 8.65 -4.24 -2.65
CA ALA A 192 8.70 -5.60 -3.17
C ALA A 192 7.65 -5.81 -4.28
N PRO A 193 7.93 -6.61 -5.31
CA PRO A 193 6.93 -6.96 -6.31
C PRO A 193 5.89 -7.95 -5.75
N ASP A 194 4.73 -8.05 -6.41
CA ASP A 194 3.60 -8.87 -5.96
C ASP A 194 3.97 -10.34 -5.74
N HIS A 195 4.80 -10.91 -6.62
CA HIS A 195 5.23 -12.31 -6.48
C HIS A 195 6.04 -12.53 -5.21
N THR A 196 6.90 -11.58 -4.82
CA THR A 196 7.72 -11.67 -3.60
C THR A 196 6.85 -11.54 -2.35
N VAL A 197 5.84 -10.67 -2.39
CA VAL A 197 4.83 -10.59 -1.32
C VAL A 197 4.14 -11.93 -1.14
N LEU A 198 3.67 -12.54 -2.23
CA LEU A 198 2.99 -13.83 -2.20
C LEU A 198 3.92 -14.98 -1.79
N ASP A 199 5.16 -14.99 -2.25
CA ASP A 199 6.17 -15.96 -1.82
C ASP A 199 6.38 -15.95 -0.30
N VAL A 200 6.37 -14.77 0.33
CA VAL A 200 6.48 -14.60 1.78
C VAL A 200 5.18 -14.93 2.50
N VAL A 201 4.02 -14.65 1.92
CA VAL A 201 2.72 -14.99 2.53
C VAL A 201 2.50 -16.51 2.55
N PHE A 202 2.87 -17.20 1.49
CA PHE A 202 2.71 -18.66 1.34
C PHE A 202 3.93 -19.47 1.80
N GLY A 203 5.01 -18.81 2.26
CA GLY A 203 6.17 -19.49 2.84
C GLY A 203 7.11 -20.16 1.85
N ARG A 204 7.11 -19.75 0.58
CA ARG A 204 8.18 -20.11 -0.36
C ARG A 204 9.51 -19.47 0.03
N HIS A 205 9.44 -18.27 0.61
CA HIS A 205 10.57 -17.55 1.19
C HIS A 205 10.20 -16.99 2.56
N ALA A 206 11.18 -16.88 3.46
CA ALA A 206 11.00 -16.20 4.74
C ALA A 206 11.21 -14.67 4.57
N PRO A 207 10.48 -13.82 5.33
CA PRO A 207 10.73 -12.38 5.32
C PRO A 207 12.10 -12.08 5.92
N LEU A 208 12.92 -11.30 5.20
CA LEU A 208 14.27 -10.91 5.63
C LEU A 208 14.36 -9.45 6.07
N GLY A 209 13.31 -8.67 5.83
CA GLY A 209 13.29 -7.24 6.12
C GLY A 209 13.37 -6.91 7.61
N ARG A 210 13.88 -5.70 7.84
CA ARG A 210 13.92 -5.03 9.13
C ARG A 210 13.46 -3.60 8.90
N LEU A 211 12.68 -3.06 9.83
CA LEU A 211 12.21 -1.69 9.72
C LEU A 211 13.39 -0.70 9.70
N PRO A 212 13.51 0.16 8.68
CA PRO A 212 14.54 1.19 8.63
C PRO A 212 14.19 2.44 9.47
N PHE A 213 12.98 2.49 10.01
CA PHE A 213 12.50 3.55 10.90
C PHE A 213 11.42 3.00 11.85
N ALA A 214 11.22 3.65 12.98
CA ALA A 214 10.19 3.24 13.93
C ALA A 214 8.77 3.57 13.42
N LEU A 215 7.80 2.71 13.73
CA LEU A 215 6.38 2.91 13.44
C LEU A 215 5.57 3.07 14.73
N GLY A 216 4.56 3.94 14.68
CA GLY A 216 3.71 4.31 15.82
C GLY A 216 3.97 5.73 16.29
N ALA A 217 3.54 6.05 17.51
CA ALA A 217 3.72 7.37 18.08
C ALA A 217 5.22 7.67 18.29
N ALA A 218 5.66 8.88 17.90
CA ALA A 218 7.08 9.26 17.96
C ALA A 218 7.69 9.16 19.37
N ALA A 219 6.88 9.30 20.43
CA ALA A 219 7.34 9.23 21.82
C ALA A 219 7.49 7.80 22.34
N ASP A 220 6.69 6.86 21.82
CA ASP A 220 6.67 5.45 22.24
C ASP A 220 6.24 4.60 21.04
N PRO A 221 7.19 4.26 20.14
CA PRO A 221 6.86 3.51 18.95
C PRO A 221 6.57 2.06 19.30
N GLU A 222 5.40 1.58 18.90
CA GLU A 222 5.03 0.16 19.06
C GLU A 222 6.00 -0.77 18.31
N PHE A 223 6.48 -0.33 17.15
CA PHE A 223 7.50 -1.04 16.39
C PHE A 223 8.76 -0.18 16.30
N PRO A 224 9.81 -0.50 17.07
CA PRO A 224 11.06 0.24 17.01
C PRO A 224 11.79 0.00 15.67
N GLU A 225 12.72 0.89 15.34
CA GLU A 225 13.67 0.67 14.24
C GLU A 225 14.39 -0.68 14.43
N GLY A 226 14.56 -1.41 13.33
CA GLY A 226 15.13 -2.76 13.34
C GLY A 226 14.15 -3.87 13.76
N ALA A 227 12.87 -3.56 14.03
CA ALA A 227 11.87 -4.60 14.24
C ALA A 227 11.64 -5.42 12.95
N GLY A 228 11.39 -6.71 13.11
CA GLY A 228 11.09 -7.63 12.03
C GLY A 228 11.10 -9.07 12.52
N LEU A 229 9.95 -9.72 12.42
CA LEU A 229 9.76 -11.14 12.70
C LEU A 229 10.22 -11.97 11.50
N ALA A 230 10.59 -13.21 11.79
CA ALA A 230 10.78 -14.28 10.81
C ALA A 230 10.10 -15.54 11.37
N TYR A 231 9.87 -16.53 10.51
CA TYR A 231 9.31 -17.81 10.90
C TYR A 231 10.06 -18.97 10.24
#